data_AF-A0A1E1WY62-F1
#
_entry.id   AF-A0A1E1WY62-F1
#
_cell.length_a   1.000
_cell.length_b   1.000
_cell.length_c   1.000
_cell.angle_alpha   90.00
_cell.angle_beta   90.00
_cell.angle_gamma   90.00
#
_symmetry.space_group_name_H-M   'P 1'
#
loop_
_entity.id
_entity.type
_entity.pdbx_description
1 polymer ?
#
loop_
_entity_poly.entity_id
_entity_poly.type
_entity_poly.pdbx_seq_one_letter_code
_entity_poly.pdbx_strand_id
1 'polypeptide(L)'
;VRFRFNEDCGYRHCGYREHQTHFHCTRKDCGYSFCDKTRFVQHTARHERLDTLMGGDFRQFRANVHCGRVECPHAAASQAAANGPGGGGSSNKASHFHCLKCDFVCTDTNKVVAHRRQHAKLDSINAAGFEKYTPSQNCGVDSCNYNAKQTHYHCLKCQYAVLGLSQMSSHKYRHMD
;
A
#
# COMPACT_ATOMS: atom_id res chain seq x y z
N VAL A 1 5.46 -21.80 12.64
CA VAL A 1 6.23 -22.92 13.25
C VAL A 1 5.51 -23.35 14.51
N ARG A 2 5.41 -24.66 14.75
CA ARG A 2 4.77 -25.23 15.94
C ARG A 2 5.85 -25.63 16.94
N PHE A 3 5.63 -25.33 18.21
CA PHE A 3 6.43 -25.79 19.34
C PHE A 3 5.55 -26.59 20.29
N ARG A 4 6.07 -27.71 20.80
CA ARG A 4 5.37 -28.59 21.72
C ARG A 4 5.37 -28.03 23.14
N PHE A 5 4.59 -28.67 24.01
CA PHE A 5 4.63 -28.41 25.45
C PHE A 5 6.06 -28.61 25.99
N ASN A 6 6.53 -27.75 26.90
CA ASN A 6 7.91 -27.74 27.41
C ASN A 6 9.03 -27.57 26.36
N GLU A 7 8.71 -27.17 25.11
CA GLU A 7 9.73 -26.86 24.11
C GLU A 7 10.09 -25.37 24.17
N ASP A 8 11.39 -25.08 24.25
CA ASP A 8 11.89 -23.70 24.19
C ASP A 8 11.80 -23.17 22.76
N CYS A 9 10.98 -22.14 22.56
CA CYS A 9 10.80 -21.55 21.25
C CYS A 9 11.84 -20.47 20.88
N GLY A 10 12.72 -20.07 21.81
CA GLY A 10 13.73 -19.03 21.59
C GLY A 10 13.19 -17.59 21.47
N TYR A 11 11.87 -17.38 21.48
CA TYR A 11 11.28 -16.05 21.38
C TYR A 11 11.21 -15.36 22.76
N ARG A 12 12.01 -14.30 22.93
CA ARG A 12 12.14 -13.51 24.18
C ARG A 12 10.81 -13.05 24.81
N HIS A 13 9.77 -12.84 24.01
CA HIS A 13 8.47 -12.33 24.47
C HIS A 13 7.31 -13.31 24.19
N CYS A 14 7.58 -14.62 24.13
CA CYS A 14 6.51 -15.60 23.97
C CYS A 14 5.82 -15.92 25.31
N GLY A 15 4.56 -15.50 25.45
CA GLY A 15 3.75 -15.79 26.65
C GLY A 15 3.32 -17.26 26.81
N TYR A 16 3.61 -18.12 25.83
CA TYR A 16 3.29 -19.55 25.86
C TYR A 16 4.53 -20.44 26.01
N ARG A 17 5.70 -19.82 26.14
CA ARG A 17 6.98 -20.50 26.31
C ARG A 17 6.87 -21.51 27.45
N GLU A 18 7.20 -22.76 27.17
CA GLU A 18 7.21 -23.88 28.13
C GLU A 18 5.87 -24.19 28.82
N HIS A 19 4.82 -23.39 28.62
CA HIS A 19 3.53 -23.54 29.30
C HIS A 19 2.49 -24.29 28.47
N GLN A 20 2.61 -24.29 27.13
CA GLN A 20 1.69 -25.02 26.26
C GLN A 20 2.22 -25.18 24.83
N THR A 21 1.63 -26.12 24.09
CA THR A 21 1.84 -26.21 22.63
C THR A 21 1.34 -24.94 21.96
N HIS A 22 2.17 -24.32 21.12
CA HIS A 22 1.84 -23.05 20.48
C HIS A 22 2.48 -22.93 19.09
N PHE A 23 2.10 -21.88 18.36
CA PHE A 23 2.47 -21.60 16.99
C PHE A 23 2.99 -20.18 16.86
N HIS A 24 4.13 -19.99 16.19
CA HIS A 24 4.67 -18.69 15.83
C HIS A 24 4.52 -18.42 14.33
N CYS A 25 4.11 -17.19 13.99
CA CYS A 25 4.18 -16.72 12.62
C CYS A 25 5.63 -16.40 12.25
N THR A 26 6.12 -16.99 11.16
CA THR A 26 7.51 -16.80 10.69
C THR A 26 7.66 -15.60 9.77
N ARG A 27 6.57 -14.89 9.46
CA ARG A 27 6.64 -13.71 8.60
C ARG A 27 7.47 -12.62 9.27
N LYS A 28 8.35 -11.98 8.49
CA LYS A 28 9.22 -10.90 8.96
C LYS A 28 8.38 -9.81 9.65
N ASP A 29 8.87 -9.35 10.79
CA ASP A 29 8.22 -8.31 11.61
C ASP A 29 6.81 -8.68 12.10
N CYS A 30 6.43 -9.98 12.06
CA CYS A 30 5.13 -10.44 12.52
C CYS A 30 5.08 -10.68 14.03
N GLY A 31 5.93 -11.53 14.57
CA GLY A 31 6.04 -11.75 16.02
C GLY A 31 4.74 -12.20 16.74
N TYR A 32 3.71 -12.63 16.02
CA TYR A 32 2.49 -13.17 16.62
C TYR A 32 2.67 -14.64 16.99
N SER A 33 2.22 -14.98 18.20
CA SER A 33 2.14 -16.35 18.71
C SER A 33 0.70 -16.74 19.02
N PHE A 34 0.34 -18.00 18.82
CA PHE A 34 -1.01 -18.54 19.01
C PHE A 34 -0.96 -19.87 19.74
N CYS A 35 -1.86 -20.11 20.69
CA CYS A 35 -2.04 -21.42 21.32
C CYS A 35 -3.04 -22.32 20.59
N ASP A 36 -3.83 -21.74 19.68
CA ASP A 36 -4.83 -22.43 18.87
C ASP A 36 -4.40 -22.50 17.40
N LYS A 37 -4.49 -23.72 16.84
CA LYS A 37 -4.18 -23.99 15.43
C LYS A 37 -5.14 -23.25 14.49
N THR A 38 -6.43 -23.15 14.83
CA THR A 38 -7.43 -22.53 13.96
C THR A 38 -7.14 -21.04 13.81
N ARG A 39 -6.90 -20.33 14.91
CA ARG A 39 -6.46 -18.93 14.89
C ARG A 39 -5.15 -18.72 14.13
N PHE A 40 -4.19 -19.64 14.27
CA PHE A 40 -2.93 -19.58 13.51
C PHE A 40 -3.17 -19.66 11.99
N VAL A 41 -3.99 -20.61 11.53
CA VAL A 41 -4.32 -20.76 10.09
C VAL A 41 -5.09 -19.54 9.56
N GLN A 42 -6.06 -19.02 10.32
CA GLN A 42 -6.76 -17.79 9.94
C GLN A 42 -5.82 -16.58 9.83
N HIS A 43 -4.82 -16.51 10.72
CA HIS A 43 -3.82 -15.47 10.71
C HIS A 43 -2.89 -15.58 9.48
N THR A 44 -2.43 -16.77 9.10
CA THR A 44 -1.61 -16.95 7.89
C THR A 44 -2.42 -16.64 6.63
N ALA A 45 -3.68 -17.07 6.56
CA ALA A 45 -4.58 -16.74 5.45
C ALA A 45 -4.82 -15.22 5.34
N ARG A 46 -4.85 -14.48 6.46
CA ARG A 46 -4.92 -13.01 6.44
C ARG A 46 -3.70 -12.40 5.77
N HIS A 47 -2.50 -12.95 6.00
CA HIS A 47 -1.29 -12.47 5.35
C HIS A 47 -1.31 -12.66 3.83
N GLU A 48 -1.73 -13.84 3.35
CA GLU A 48 -1.89 -14.11 1.92
C GLU A 48 -2.91 -13.16 1.27
N ARG A 49 -4.02 -12.89 1.96
CA ARG A 49 -5.02 -11.94 1.50
C ARG A 49 -4.45 -10.52 1.40
N LEU A 50 -3.71 -10.06 2.42
CA LEU A 50 -3.07 -8.74 2.40
C LEU A 50 -2.05 -8.61 1.26
N ASP A 51 -1.26 -9.65 1.00
CA ASP A 51 -0.28 -9.65 -0.08
C ASP A 51 -0.93 -9.53 -1.45
N THR A 52 -2.02 -10.27 -1.66
CA THR A 52 -2.83 -10.17 -2.88
C THR A 52 -3.41 -8.77 -3.07
N LEU A 53 -3.88 -8.15 -1.98
CA LEU A 53 -4.45 -6.79 -2.02
C LEU A 53 -3.40 -5.72 -2.30
N MET A 54 -2.20 -5.86 -1.73
CA MET A 54 -1.09 -4.93 -1.97
C MET A 54 -0.48 -5.13 -3.37
N GLY A 55 -0.45 -6.37 -3.87
CA GLY A 55 0.04 -6.71 -5.21
C GLY A 55 1.49 -6.31 -5.47
N GLY A 56 2.31 -6.20 -4.42
CA GLY A 56 3.70 -5.75 -4.52
C GLY A 56 3.89 -4.24 -4.65
N ASP A 57 2.84 -3.48 -4.96
CA ASP A 57 2.90 -2.01 -5.12
C ASP A 57 2.87 -1.25 -3.79
N PHE A 58 2.67 -1.96 -2.68
CA PHE A 58 2.54 -1.40 -1.34
C PHE A 58 3.37 -2.13 -0.32
N ARG A 59 3.80 -1.37 0.70
CA ARG A 59 4.46 -1.90 1.89
C ARG A 59 3.67 -1.52 3.14
N GLN A 60 3.32 -2.53 3.94
CA GLN A 60 2.66 -2.34 5.23
C GLN A 60 3.70 -2.09 6.33
N PHE A 61 3.43 -1.11 7.18
CA PHE A 61 4.15 -0.85 8.40
C PHE A 61 3.19 -0.97 9.58
N ARG A 62 3.64 -1.73 10.58
CA ARG A 62 2.86 -1.92 11.79
C ARG A 62 2.97 -0.70 12.68
N ALA A 63 1.98 -0.57 13.56
CA ALA A 63 1.94 0.36 14.67
C ALA A 63 3.30 0.62 15.36
N ASN A 64 4.06 -0.46 15.59
CA ASN A 64 5.30 -0.44 16.35
C ASN A 64 6.55 -0.55 15.46
N VAL A 65 6.40 -0.44 14.14
CA VAL A 65 7.51 -0.54 13.18
C VAL A 65 7.70 0.81 12.49
N HIS A 66 8.89 1.38 12.65
CA HIS A 66 9.23 2.65 12.01
C HIS A 66 9.33 2.48 10.49
N CYS A 67 8.66 3.34 9.74
CA CYS A 67 8.74 3.33 8.29
C CYS A 67 9.91 4.13 7.72
N GLY A 68 10.59 4.93 8.54
CA GLY A 68 11.80 5.67 8.16
C GLY A 68 11.57 6.92 7.30
N ARG A 69 10.33 7.25 6.92
CA ARG A 69 10.02 8.52 6.24
C ARG A 69 9.90 9.66 7.25
N VAL A 70 10.70 10.71 7.06
CA VAL A 70 10.74 11.91 7.91
C VAL A 70 9.37 12.58 7.99
N GLU A 71 8.68 12.69 6.86
CA GLU A 71 7.38 13.35 6.75
C GLU A 71 6.20 12.36 6.62
N CYS A 72 6.32 11.13 7.12
CA CYS A 72 5.15 10.26 7.15
C CYS A 72 4.19 10.73 8.26
N PRO A 73 2.93 11.10 7.93
CA PRO A 73 1.95 11.55 8.92
C PRO A 73 1.68 10.50 10.02
N HIS A 74 1.96 9.23 9.71
CA HIS A 74 1.78 8.10 10.61
C HIS A 74 3.10 7.65 11.29
N ALA A 75 4.25 8.26 10.97
CA ALA A 75 5.53 7.96 11.59
C ALA A 75 5.76 8.72 12.90
N ALA A 76 5.22 9.94 13.07
CA ALA A 76 5.38 10.71 14.31
C ALA A 76 4.79 9.99 15.54
N ALA A 77 3.77 9.14 15.36
CA ALA A 77 3.25 8.27 16.41
C ALA A 77 4.24 7.19 16.90
N SER A 78 5.36 6.98 16.20
CA SER A 78 6.39 5.99 16.53
C SER A 78 7.64 6.58 17.23
N GLN A 79 7.90 7.89 17.12
CA GLN A 79 9.17 8.47 17.58
C GLN A 79 9.26 8.77 19.10
N ALA A 80 8.16 8.65 19.86
CA ALA A 80 8.15 8.95 21.29
C ALA A 80 8.58 7.78 22.21
N ALA A 81 8.99 6.61 21.67
CA ALA A 81 9.17 5.40 22.47
C ALA A 81 10.56 4.73 22.36
N ALA A 82 11.62 5.50 22.09
CA ALA A 82 12.99 4.96 22.13
C ALA A 82 13.52 4.67 23.56
N ASN A 83 12.76 4.95 24.63
CA ASN A 83 13.17 4.66 26.01
C ASN A 83 12.01 4.14 26.86
N GLY A 84 11.97 2.84 27.19
CA GLY A 84 11.14 2.31 28.27
C GLY A 84 10.62 0.87 28.08
N PRO A 85 10.89 -0.07 29.01
CA PRO A 85 10.37 -1.42 28.94
C PRO A 85 8.98 -1.53 29.59
N GLY A 86 8.05 -2.20 28.91
CA GLY A 86 6.89 -2.84 29.56
C GLY A 86 5.52 -2.15 29.43
N GLY A 87 4.53 -2.93 29.00
CA GLY A 87 3.18 -2.91 29.58
C GLY A 87 2.15 -1.90 29.05
N GLY A 88 1.19 -2.42 28.28
CA GLY A 88 -0.24 -2.07 28.40
C GLY A 88 -0.67 -0.60 28.36
N GLY A 89 -0.92 -0.07 27.16
CA GLY A 89 -1.59 1.23 26.99
C GLY A 89 -2.18 1.39 25.58
N SER A 90 -3.51 1.31 25.50
CA SER A 90 -4.30 1.40 24.27
C SER A 90 -4.42 2.85 23.80
N SER A 91 -3.35 3.39 23.23
CA SER A 91 -3.38 4.60 22.38
C SER A 91 -3.25 4.11 20.95
N ASN A 92 -4.25 4.43 20.10
CA ASN A 92 -4.45 3.96 18.72
C ASN A 92 -3.23 4.19 17.81
N LYS A 93 -2.22 3.33 17.94
CA LYS A 93 -1.10 3.19 17.01
C LYS A 93 -1.61 2.31 15.87
N ALA A 94 -2.13 2.92 14.81
CA ALA A 94 -2.66 2.17 13.68
C ALA A 94 -1.54 1.73 12.72
N SER A 95 -1.68 0.53 12.16
CA SER A 95 -0.83 0.11 11.03
C SER A 95 -1.18 0.93 9.79
N HIS A 96 -0.19 1.19 8.94
CA HIS A 96 -0.35 1.98 7.72
C HIS A 96 0.35 1.34 6.52
N PHE A 97 0.05 1.81 5.32
CA PHE A 97 0.50 1.29 4.03
C PHE A 97 1.08 2.44 3.21
N HIS A 98 2.28 2.22 2.67
CA HIS A 98 2.93 3.12 1.72
C HIS A 98 2.83 2.55 0.32
N CYS A 99 2.46 3.38 -0.65
CA CYS A 99 2.69 3.06 -2.04
C CYS A 99 4.20 3.09 -2.33
N LEU A 100 4.66 2.18 -3.18
CA LEU A 100 6.05 2.14 -3.64
C LEU A 100 6.27 2.87 -4.97
N LYS A 101 5.19 3.31 -5.63
CA LYS A 101 5.21 4.05 -6.90
C LYS A 101 5.06 5.57 -6.74
N CYS A 102 4.54 6.03 -5.60
CA CYS A 102 4.37 7.45 -5.29
C CYS A 102 4.37 7.70 -3.77
N ASP A 103 4.18 8.95 -3.35
CA ASP A 103 4.18 9.35 -1.94
C ASP A 103 2.87 9.09 -1.19
N PHE A 104 1.94 8.36 -1.81
CA PHE A 104 0.66 8.04 -1.18
C PHE A 104 0.82 7.13 0.04
N VAL A 105 0.16 7.50 1.13
CA VAL A 105 0.10 6.74 2.39
C VAL A 105 -1.36 6.63 2.85
N CYS A 106 -1.74 5.47 3.38
CA CYS A 106 -3.07 5.25 3.94
C CYS A 106 -3.06 4.22 5.07
N THR A 107 -4.13 4.17 5.87
CA THR A 107 -4.32 3.19 6.95
C THR A 107 -5.37 2.13 6.63
N ASP A 108 -6.09 2.27 5.52
CA ASP A 108 -7.22 1.42 5.14
C ASP A 108 -6.89 0.57 3.90
N THR A 109 -7.11 -0.74 4.02
CA THR A 109 -6.94 -1.71 2.94
C THR A 109 -7.83 -1.46 1.72
N ASN A 110 -9.01 -0.84 1.89
CA ASN A 110 -9.87 -0.46 0.76
C ASN A 110 -9.22 0.63 -0.10
N LYS A 111 -8.53 1.59 0.54
CA LYS A 111 -7.80 2.66 -0.15
C LYS A 111 -6.60 2.12 -0.93
N VAL A 112 -5.93 1.09 -0.43
CA VAL A 112 -4.83 0.39 -1.12
C VAL A 112 -5.28 -0.12 -2.49
N VAL A 113 -6.40 -0.85 -2.54
CA VAL A 113 -6.92 -1.43 -3.79
C VAL A 113 -7.37 -0.34 -4.77
N ALA A 114 -8.09 0.67 -4.28
CA ALA A 114 -8.55 1.78 -5.11
C ALA A 114 -7.37 2.55 -5.72
N HIS A 115 -6.35 2.83 -4.92
CA HIS A 115 -5.14 3.53 -5.37
C HIS A 115 -4.31 2.68 -6.36
N ARG A 116 -4.17 1.37 -6.12
CA ARG A 116 -3.52 0.47 -7.09
C ARG A 116 -4.23 0.48 -8.44
N ARG A 117 -5.57 0.43 -8.44
CA ARG A 117 -6.36 0.54 -9.67
C ARG A 117 -6.17 1.88 -10.37
N GLN A 118 -5.96 2.96 -9.62
CA GLN A 118 -5.63 4.27 -10.19
C GLN A 118 -4.30 4.24 -10.94
N HIS A 119 -3.25 3.64 -10.36
CA HIS A 119 -1.98 3.44 -11.07
C HIS A 119 -2.16 2.61 -12.34
N ALA A 120 -2.81 1.44 -12.25
CA ALA A 120 -3.07 0.60 -13.42
C ALA A 120 -3.84 1.35 -14.53
N LYS A 121 -4.77 2.23 -14.17
CA LYS A 121 -5.48 3.09 -15.13
C LYS A 121 -4.55 4.11 -15.78
N LEU A 122 -3.70 4.79 -15.01
CA LEU A 122 -2.73 5.75 -15.53
C LEU A 122 -1.70 5.08 -16.44
N ASP A 123 -1.20 3.91 -16.05
CA ASP A 123 -0.26 3.11 -16.84
C ASP A 123 -0.91 2.68 -18.17
N SER A 124 -2.17 2.27 -18.16
CA SER A 124 -2.92 1.92 -19.37
C SER A 124 -3.15 3.13 -20.30
N ILE A 125 -3.39 4.31 -19.75
CA ILE A 125 -3.51 5.56 -20.53
C ILE A 125 -2.17 5.92 -21.17
N ASN A 126 -1.08 5.84 -20.40
CA ASN A 126 0.27 6.10 -20.89
C ASN A 126 0.69 5.11 -21.98
N ALA A 127 0.43 3.82 -21.78
CA ALA A 127 0.67 2.78 -22.78
C ALA A 127 -0.16 2.95 -24.06
N ALA A 128 -1.33 3.61 -23.98
CA ALA A 128 -2.11 3.99 -25.16
C ALA A 128 -1.52 5.20 -25.91
N GLY A 129 -0.44 5.80 -25.42
CA GLY A 129 0.22 6.96 -26.01
C GLY A 129 -0.40 8.29 -25.59
N PHE A 130 -0.99 8.35 -24.39
CA PHE A 130 -1.63 9.56 -23.87
C PHE A 130 -1.18 9.87 -22.44
N GLU A 131 -1.23 11.14 -22.08
CA GLU A 131 -0.99 11.60 -20.71
C GLU A 131 -2.21 12.33 -20.17
N LYS A 132 -2.58 12.06 -18.91
CA LYS A 132 -3.76 12.61 -18.26
C LYS A 132 -3.40 13.84 -17.43
N TYR A 133 -4.20 14.89 -17.57
CA TYR A 133 -4.11 16.11 -16.77
C TYR A 133 -5.43 16.37 -16.03
N THR A 134 -5.38 16.64 -14.73
CA THR A 134 -6.55 17.09 -13.94
C THR A 134 -6.75 18.60 -14.06
N PRO A 135 -7.91 19.15 -13.64
CA PRO A 135 -8.12 20.61 -13.63
C PRO A 135 -7.13 21.36 -12.73
N SER A 136 -6.51 20.67 -11.77
CA SER A 136 -5.46 21.21 -10.91
C SER A 136 -4.06 21.18 -11.51
N GLN A 137 -3.86 20.55 -12.67
CA GLN A 137 -2.56 20.42 -13.33
C GLN A 137 -2.53 21.29 -14.58
N ASN A 138 -1.44 22.05 -14.74
CA ASN A 138 -1.17 22.79 -15.95
C ASN A 138 -0.51 21.86 -16.98
N CYS A 139 -1.09 21.71 -18.18
CA CYS A 139 -0.54 20.80 -19.18
C CYS A 139 0.63 21.36 -20.00
N GLY A 140 0.92 22.66 -19.89
CA GLY A 140 2.07 23.28 -20.55
C GLY A 140 1.96 23.39 -22.07
N VAL A 141 0.81 23.04 -22.66
CA VAL A 141 0.55 23.18 -24.10
C VAL A 141 -0.15 24.52 -24.35
N ASP A 142 0.54 25.47 -25.00
CA ASP A 142 0.07 26.85 -25.22
C ASP A 142 -1.30 26.96 -25.89
N SER A 143 -1.69 25.98 -26.70
CA SER A 143 -2.97 25.94 -27.42
C SER A 143 -4.02 25.02 -26.81
N CYS A 144 -3.82 24.53 -25.58
CA CYS A 144 -4.79 23.66 -24.94
C CYS A 144 -5.97 24.44 -24.35
N ASN A 145 -7.13 24.33 -25.00
CA ASN A 145 -8.38 24.95 -24.56
C ASN A 145 -8.88 24.48 -23.18
N TYR A 146 -8.41 23.31 -22.74
CA TYR A 146 -8.89 22.61 -21.53
C TYR A 146 -7.95 22.76 -20.34
N ASN A 147 -6.81 23.41 -20.52
CA ASN A 147 -5.82 23.63 -19.48
C ASN A 147 -6.45 24.28 -18.24
N ALA A 148 -6.19 23.72 -17.07
CA ALA A 148 -6.74 24.15 -15.77
C ALA A 148 -8.29 24.25 -15.68
N LYS A 149 -9.04 23.76 -16.66
CA LYS A 149 -10.53 23.84 -16.69
C LYS A 149 -11.19 22.50 -16.42
N GLN A 150 -10.71 21.45 -17.07
CA GLN A 150 -11.31 20.11 -16.95
C GLN A 150 -10.26 19.02 -17.14
N THR A 151 -10.60 17.80 -16.71
CA THR A 151 -9.73 16.65 -16.97
C THR A 151 -9.66 16.40 -18.47
N HIS A 152 -8.45 16.30 -19.00
CA HIS A 152 -8.19 16.04 -20.41
C HIS A 152 -6.95 15.15 -20.57
N TYR A 153 -6.74 14.66 -21.78
CA TYR A 153 -5.67 13.74 -22.13
C TYR A 153 -4.94 14.23 -23.38
N HIS A 154 -3.63 14.35 -23.33
CA HIS A 154 -2.82 14.75 -24.48
C HIS A 154 -2.20 13.53 -25.14
N CYS A 155 -2.28 13.45 -26.47
CA CYS A 155 -1.53 12.45 -27.22
C CYS A 155 -0.04 12.77 -27.17
N LEU A 156 0.78 11.79 -26.78
CA LEU A 156 2.23 11.95 -26.68
C LEU A 156 2.92 12.18 -28.04
N LYS A 157 2.26 11.83 -29.16
CA LYS A 157 2.82 12.00 -30.51
C LYS A 157 2.60 13.40 -31.09
N CYS A 158 1.40 13.97 -30.94
CA CYS A 158 1.02 15.23 -31.60
C CYS A 158 0.43 16.28 -30.66
N GLN A 159 0.44 16.04 -29.35
CA GLN A 159 -0.09 16.94 -28.32
C GLN A 159 -1.58 17.29 -28.45
N TYR A 160 -2.32 16.60 -29.31
CA TYR A 160 -3.76 16.80 -29.45
C TYR A 160 -4.49 16.40 -28.17
N ALA A 161 -5.39 17.27 -27.69
CA ALA A 161 -6.14 17.07 -26.47
C ALA A 161 -7.50 16.40 -26.71
N VAL A 162 -7.80 15.36 -25.94
CA VAL A 162 -9.10 14.69 -25.90
C VAL A 162 -9.66 14.70 -24.47
N LEU A 163 -10.98 14.58 -24.31
CA LEU A 163 -11.67 14.70 -23.02
C LEU A 163 -12.00 13.35 -22.38
N GLY A 164 -12.00 12.26 -23.17
CA GLY A 164 -12.40 10.95 -22.68
C GLY A 164 -11.72 9.79 -23.38
N LEU A 165 -11.82 8.61 -22.75
CA LEU A 165 -11.24 7.36 -23.22
C LEU A 165 -11.75 6.96 -24.62
N SER A 166 -13.03 7.20 -24.92
CA SER A 166 -13.60 6.93 -26.25
C SER A 166 -12.89 7.72 -27.34
N GLN A 167 -12.64 9.01 -27.09
CA GLN A 167 -11.94 9.90 -28.02
C GLN A 167 -10.46 9.53 -28.17
N MET A 168 -9.81 9.00 -27.12
CA MET A 168 -8.45 8.47 -27.21
C MET A 168 -8.37 7.30 -28.20
N SER A 169 -9.28 6.34 -28.08
CA SER A 169 -9.36 5.19 -29.00
C SER A 169 -9.57 5.65 -30.45
N SER A 170 -10.49 6.59 -30.68
CA SER A 170 -10.72 7.15 -32.02
C SER A 170 -9.52 7.93 -32.56
N HIS A 171 -8.82 8.68 -31.70
CA HIS A 171 -7.65 9.44 -32.10
C HIS A 171 -6.48 8.54 -32.51
N LYS A 172 -6.35 7.34 -31.92
CA LYS A 172 -5.28 6.39 -32.26
C LYS A 172 -5.22 6.07 -33.76
N TYR A 173 -6.37 6.02 -34.44
CA TYR A 173 -6.45 5.77 -35.89
C TYR A 173 -5.85 6.88 -36.75
N ARG A 174 -5.73 8.12 -36.23
CA ARG A 174 -5.07 9.23 -36.94
C ARG A 174 -3.55 9.06 -37.09
N HIS A 175 -2.97 8.10 -36.37
CA HIS A 175 -1.53 7.81 -36.37
C HIS A 175 -1.21 6.42 -36.92
N MET A 176 -2.13 5.83 -37.68
CA MET A 176 -1.99 4.49 -38.28
C MET A 176 -1.59 4.55 -39.77
N ASP A 177 -1.03 5.67 -40.22
CA ASP A 177 -0.36 5.83 -41.51
C ASP A 177 1.16 5.61 -41.37
#